data_AF-A0A6J5WKE1-F1
#
_entry.id   AF-A0A6J5WKE1-F1
#
_cell.length_a   1.000
_cell.length_b   1.000
_cell.length_c   1.000
_cell.angle_alpha   90.00
_cell.angle_beta   90.00
_cell.angle_gamma   90.00
#
_symmetry.space_group_name_H-M   'P 1'
#
loop_
_entity.id
_entity.type
_entity.pdbx_description
1 polymer ?
#
loop_
_entity_poly.entity_id
_entity_poly.type
_entity_poly.pdbx_seq_one_letter_code
_entity_poly.pdbx_strand_id
1 'polypeptide(L)'
;MGADLLTNPDLVPTDPVISLKTALWFWMTPQSPKPSCHDVITRRWNPSGADKSAGPGYGVTTNIINGGLECGKGWNAKVEDGIGFYKRYCDLLGVGYGNNQKPFGSDLNVIQLGGWCHYYCDTKSCDG
;
A
#
# COMPACT_ATOMS: atom_id res chain seq x y z
N MET A 1 10.44 5.68 -17.64
CA MET A 1 11.11 6.62 -16.72
C MET A 1 12.28 7.37 -17.37
N GLY A 2 12.90 6.90 -18.46
CA GLY A 2 13.73 7.74 -19.34
C GLY A 2 15.01 8.34 -18.74
N ALA A 3 15.28 8.11 -17.46
CA ALA A 3 16.47 8.49 -16.72
C ALA A 3 17.17 7.23 -16.21
N ASP A 4 18.51 7.23 -16.24
CA ASP A 4 19.33 6.15 -15.68
C ASP A 4 19.52 6.38 -14.17
N LEU A 5 18.62 5.77 -13.39
CA LEU A 5 18.65 5.82 -11.93
C LEU A 5 19.55 4.74 -11.31
N LEU A 6 20.08 3.80 -12.10
CA LEU A 6 21.02 2.80 -11.60
C LEU A 6 22.40 3.43 -11.39
N THR A 7 22.82 4.29 -12.31
CA THR A 7 24.09 5.01 -12.19
C THR A 7 23.95 6.36 -11.50
N ASN A 8 22.77 6.98 -11.51
CA ASN A 8 22.52 8.31 -10.93
C ASN A 8 21.34 8.31 -9.94
N PRO A 9 21.41 7.57 -8.83
CA PRO A 9 20.31 7.47 -7.86
C PRO A 9 19.97 8.81 -7.20
N ASP A 10 20.93 9.72 -7.07
CA ASP A 10 20.74 11.04 -6.43
C ASP A 10 19.78 11.96 -7.19
N LEU A 11 19.42 11.63 -8.43
CA LEU A 11 18.36 12.31 -9.15
C LEU A 11 16.99 12.17 -8.45
N VAL A 12 16.74 11.09 -7.70
CA VAL A 12 15.47 10.88 -6.99
C VAL A 12 15.24 11.91 -5.87
N PRO A 13 16.21 12.22 -4.99
CA PRO A 13 16.06 13.27 -3.99
C PRO A 13 16.31 14.69 -4.51
N THR A 14 16.99 14.88 -5.64
CA THR A 14 17.43 16.22 -6.09
C THR A 14 16.62 16.81 -7.24
N ASP A 15 16.06 15.99 -8.14
CA ASP A 15 15.21 16.45 -9.23
C ASP A 15 13.72 16.24 -8.86
N PRO A 16 12.93 17.31 -8.70
CA PRO A 16 11.55 17.19 -8.24
C PRO A 16 10.63 16.46 -9.23
N VAL A 17 10.91 16.55 -10.54
CA VAL A 17 10.12 15.85 -11.56
C VAL A 17 10.44 14.37 -11.54
N ILE A 18 11.71 13.99 -11.38
CA ILE A 18 12.12 12.59 -11.23
C ILE A 18 11.56 12.01 -9.92
N SER A 19 11.65 12.76 -8.82
CA SER A 19 11.11 12.38 -7.52
C SER A 19 9.62 12.01 -7.59
N LEU A 20 8.81 12.87 -8.21
CA LEU A 20 7.39 12.58 -8.37
C LEU A 20 7.14 11.42 -9.35
N LYS A 21 7.92 11.33 -10.43
CA LYS A 21 7.81 10.24 -11.41
C LYS A 21 8.09 8.87 -10.79
N THR A 22 9.06 8.75 -9.89
CA THR A 22 9.36 7.47 -9.23
C THR A 22 8.25 7.06 -8.27
N ALA A 23 7.69 8.01 -7.51
CA ALA A 23 6.53 7.77 -6.66
C ALA A 23 5.30 7.31 -7.48
N LEU A 24 5.00 8.00 -8.58
CA LEU A 24 3.91 7.62 -9.49
C LEU A 24 4.19 6.28 -10.19
N TRP A 25 5.43 6.02 -10.59
CA TRP A 25 5.79 4.73 -11.17
C TRP A 25 5.51 3.59 -10.19
N PHE A 26 5.90 3.72 -8.92
CA PHE A 26 5.59 2.73 -7.89
C PHE A 26 4.07 2.56 -7.74
N TRP A 27 3.32 3.68 -7.68
CA TRP A 27 1.86 3.66 -7.53
C TRP A 27 1.12 2.94 -8.67
N MET A 28 1.65 3.02 -9.89
CA MET A 28 1.03 2.50 -11.11
C MET A 28 1.52 1.10 -11.51
N THR A 29 2.64 0.63 -10.97
CA THR A 29 3.30 -0.61 -11.44
C THR A 29 2.96 -1.79 -10.54
N PRO A 30 2.22 -2.81 -11.03
CA PRO A 30 2.00 -4.03 -10.26
C PRO A 30 3.31 -4.80 -10.07
N GLN A 31 3.48 -5.41 -8.91
CA GLN A 31 4.64 -6.25 -8.58
C GLN A 31 4.13 -7.57 -8.03
N SER A 32 4.00 -8.58 -8.90
CA SER A 32 3.41 -9.88 -8.54
C SER A 32 4.02 -10.43 -7.24
N PRO A 33 3.20 -10.87 -6.27
CA PRO A 33 1.74 -11.07 -6.37
C PRO A 33 0.89 -9.79 -6.21
N LYS A 34 1.48 -8.66 -5.79
CA LYS A 34 0.77 -7.39 -5.48
C LYS A 34 0.19 -6.74 -6.75
N PRO A 35 -1.09 -6.30 -6.73
CA PRO A 35 -1.60 -5.39 -7.76
C PRO A 35 -0.96 -4.00 -7.62
N SER A 36 -1.22 -3.11 -8.57
CA SER A 36 -0.86 -1.70 -8.41
C SER A 36 -1.79 -1.02 -7.40
N CYS A 37 -1.28 -0.03 -6.66
CA CYS A 37 -2.11 0.79 -5.77
C CYS A 37 -3.23 1.51 -6.56
N HIS A 38 -2.91 1.94 -7.78
CA HIS A 38 -3.86 2.56 -8.69
C HIS A 38 -5.05 1.66 -9.02
N ASP A 39 -4.83 0.38 -9.36
CA ASP A 39 -5.93 -0.52 -9.71
C ASP A 39 -6.82 -0.83 -8.51
N VAL A 40 -6.24 -0.88 -7.32
CA VAL A 40 -6.98 -1.03 -6.05
C VAL A 40 -7.90 0.16 -5.82
N ILE A 41 -7.37 1.39 -5.83
CA ILE A 41 -8.16 2.58 -5.47
C ILE A 41 -9.20 2.94 -6.55
N THR A 42 -8.91 2.62 -7.82
CA THR A 42 -9.84 2.82 -8.94
C THR A 42 -10.82 1.67 -9.15
N ARG A 43 -10.83 0.67 -8.26
CA ARG A 43 -11.72 -0.52 -8.32
C ARG A 43 -11.56 -1.36 -9.59
N ARG A 44 -10.39 -1.32 -10.22
CA ARG A 44 -10.03 -2.14 -11.39
C ARG A 44 -9.42 -3.48 -10.99
N TRP A 45 -8.89 -3.56 -9.77
CA TRP A 45 -8.38 -4.81 -9.22
C TRP A 45 -9.53 -5.73 -8.83
N ASN A 46 -9.52 -6.97 -9.36
CA ASN A 46 -10.44 -8.03 -8.98
C ASN A 46 -9.78 -8.95 -7.94
N PRO A 47 -10.22 -8.92 -6.66
CA PRO A 47 -9.61 -9.70 -5.59
C PRO A 47 -9.71 -11.22 -5.88
N SER A 48 -8.60 -11.94 -5.73
CA SER A 48 -8.59 -13.42 -5.81
C SER A 48 -9.25 -14.02 -4.56
N GLY A 49 -9.44 -15.34 -4.51
CA GLY A 49 -10.25 -16.00 -3.48
C GLY A 49 -9.92 -15.56 -2.05
N ALA A 50 -8.64 -15.48 -1.72
CA ALA A 50 -8.19 -15.16 -0.38
C ALA A 50 -8.12 -13.62 -0.14
N ASP A 51 -8.18 -12.78 -1.18
CA ASP A 51 -8.30 -11.31 -1.10
C ASP A 51 -9.74 -10.83 -0.80
N LYS A 52 -10.74 -11.69 -1.00
CA LYS A 52 -12.16 -11.28 -0.97
C LYS A 52 -12.62 -10.84 0.41
N SER A 53 -12.09 -11.42 1.49
CA SER A 53 -12.38 -11.00 2.86
C SER A 53 -11.85 -9.59 3.16
N ALA A 54 -10.89 -9.14 2.35
CA ALA A 54 -10.19 -7.90 2.52
C ALA A 54 -10.95 -6.74 1.86
N GLY A 55 -11.37 -6.94 0.60
CA GLY A 55 -12.08 -5.97 -0.21
C GLY A 55 -11.22 -4.76 -0.61
N PRO A 56 -11.52 -4.10 -1.75
CA PRO A 56 -10.70 -3.00 -2.25
C PRO A 56 -10.83 -1.76 -1.36
N GLY A 57 -9.70 -1.11 -1.05
CA GLY A 57 -9.66 0.10 -0.22
C GLY A 57 -8.24 0.56 0.11
N TYR A 58 -8.13 1.65 0.88
CA TYR A 58 -6.83 2.23 1.25
C TYR A 58 -5.94 1.26 2.05
N GLY A 59 -6.53 0.42 2.90
CA GLY A 59 -5.78 -0.57 3.68
C GLY A 59 -5.00 -1.57 2.82
N VAL A 60 -5.50 -1.89 1.62
CA VAL A 60 -4.77 -2.71 0.63
C VAL A 60 -3.56 -1.94 0.09
N THR A 61 -3.69 -0.62 -0.15
CA THR A 61 -2.56 0.20 -0.61
C THR A 61 -1.45 0.30 0.43
N THR A 62 -1.79 0.38 1.72
CA THR A 62 -0.81 0.29 2.82
C THR A 62 -0.08 -1.06 2.82
N ASN A 63 -0.80 -2.16 2.58
CA ASN A 63 -0.22 -3.50 2.50
C ASN A 63 0.74 -3.63 1.30
N ILE A 64 0.40 -3.03 0.15
CA ILE A 64 1.29 -3.01 -1.03
C ILE A 64 2.59 -2.29 -0.70
N ILE A 65 2.51 -1.12 -0.07
CA ILE A 65 3.64 -0.24 0.24
C ILE A 65 4.57 -0.87 1.28
N ASN A 66 4.05 -1.29 2.43
CA ASN A 66 4.91 -1.75 3.54
C ASN A 66 4.28 -2.85 4.42
N GLY A 67 3.49 -3.73 3.79
CA GLY A 67 2.73 -4.79 4.45
C GLY A 67 3.50 -5.57 5.51
N GLY A 68 4.68 -6.08 5.17
CA GLY A 68 5.50 -6.90 6.06
C GLY A 68 5.88 -6.26 7.40
N LEU A 69 5.95 -4.93 7.43
CA LEU A 69 6.27 -4.17 8.64
C LEU A 69 5.03 -3.61 9.34
N GLU A 70 3.97 -3.32 8.58
CA GLU A 70 2.87 -2.49 9.06
C GLU A 70 1.53 -3.23 9.24
N CYS A 71 1.35 -4.40 8.61
CA CYS A 71 0.07 -5.12 8.59
C CYS A 71 0.14 -6.42 9.42
N GLY A 72 -1.00 -6.96 9.86
CA GLY A 72 -1.07 -8.25 10.56
C GLY A 72 -0.46 -8.32 11.97
N LYS A 73 -0.02 -7.18 12.52
CA LYS A 73 0.69 -7.09 13.82
C LYS A 73 -0.13 -6.33 14.88
N GLY A 74 -1.42 -6.12 14.66
CA GLY A 74 -2.28 -5.29 15.51
C GLY A 74 -2.12 -3.79 15.25
N TRP A 75 -2.26 -2.97 16.29
CA TRP A 75 -2.16 -1.51 16.19
C TRP A 75 -0.76 -1.07 15.77
N ASN A 76 -0.69 -0.10 14.84
CA ASN A 76 0.55 0.45 14.34
C ASN A 76 0.39 1.96 14.10
N ALA A 77 1.20 2.77 14.79
CA ALA A 77 1.16 4.23 14.69
C ALA A 77 1.39 4.76 13.27
N LYS A 78 2.25 4.10 12.46
CA LYS A 78 2.52 4.50 11.08
C LYS A 78 1.30 4.31 10.19
N VAL A 79 0.57 3.22 10.40
CA VAL A 79 -0.70 2.94 9.71
C VAL A 79 -1.74 3.99 10.07
N GLU A 80 -1.85 4.35 11.36
CA GLU A 80 -2.80 5.38 11.78
C GLU A 80 -2.47 6.76 11.21
N ASP A 81 -1.20 7.15 11.19
CA ASP A 81 -0.75 8.40 10.57
C ASP A 81 -1.09 8.45 9.08
N GLY A 82 -0.80 7.37 8.35
CA GLY A 82 -1.17 7.22 6.94
C GLY A 82 -2.67 7.32 6.70
N ILE A 83 -3.51 6.72 7.57
CA ILE A 83 -4.97 6.86 7.50
C ILE A 83 -5.40 8.30 7.80
N GLY A 84 -4.72 8.98 8.73
CA GLY A 84 -4.96 10.37 9.08
C GLY A 84 -4.77 11.31 7.89
N PHE A 85 -3.65 11.19 7.17
CA PHE A 85 -3.41 11.95 5.94
C PHE A 85 -4.46 11.67 4.86
N TYR A 86 -4.82 10.39 4.65
CA TYR A 86 -5.83 10.01 3.67
C TYR A 86 -7.19 10.66 3.95
N LYS A 87 -7.66 10.58 5.20
CA LYS A 87 -8.93 11.21 5.62
C LYS A 87 -8.90 12.72 5.44
N ARG A 88 -7.82 13.38 5.89
CA ARG A 88 -7.65 14.83 5.74
C ARG A 88 -7.74 15.26 4.28
N TYR A 89 -7.07 14.55 3.36
CA TYR A 89 -7.13 14.91 1.94
C TYR A 89 -8.49 14.61 1.32
N CYS A 90 -9.16 13.53 1.73
CA CYS A 90 -10.53 13.27 1.29
C CYS A 90 -11.50 14.38 1.74
N ASP A 91 -11.37 14.85 2.98
CA ASP A 91 -12.19 15.95 3.51
C ASP A 91 -11.97 17.25 2.73
N LEU A 92 -10.70 17.59 2.45
CA LEU A 92 -10.35 18.76 1.66
C LEU A 92 -10.90 18.69 0.23
N LEU A 93 -11.00 17.49 -0.35
CA LEU A 93 -11.54 17.26 -1.69
C LEU A 93 -13.05 17.04 -1.71
N GLY A 94 -13.72 16.96 -0.56
CA GLY A 94 -15.16 16.71 -0.45
C GLY A 94 -15.59 15.32 -0.91
N VAL A 95 -14.71 14.31 -0.81
CA VAL A 95 -14.98 12.93 -1.22
C VAL A 95 -15.07 11.99 -0.02
N GLY A 96 -15.88 10.94 -0.15
CA GLY A 96 -15.96 9.90 0.88
C GLY A 96 -14.68 9.07 0.95
N TYR A 97 -14.31 8.62 2.17
CA TYR A 97 -13.12 7.79 2.37
C TYR A 97 -13.22 6.42 1.68
N GLY A 98 -14.45 5.91 1.54
CA GLY A 98 -14.73 4.53 1.13
C GLY A 98 -14.67 3.55 2.30
N ASN A 99 -14.64 2.25 1.98
CA ASN A 99 -14.52 1.16 2.95
C ASN A 99 -13.07 0.66 3.04
N ASN A 100 -12.77 -0.13 4.06
CA ASN A 100 -11.49 -0.85 4.23
C ASN A 100 -10.26 0.07 4.32
N GLN A 101 -10.31 1.05 5.23
CA GLN A 101 -9.21 2.00 5.46
C GLN A 101 -8.06 1.41 6.26
N LYS A 102 -8.36 0.47 7.16
CA LYS A 102 -7.35 -0.22 7.92
C LYS A 102 -6.77 -1.38 7.12
N PRO A 103 -5.47 -1.64 7.21
CA PRO A 103 -4.86 -2.86 6.68
C PRO A 103 -5.36 -4.11 7.42
N PHE A 104 -5.24 -5.27 6.79
CA PHE A 104 -5.72 -6.53 7.36
C PHE A 104 -4.92 -6.95 8.60
N GLY A 105 -5.63 -7.54 9.58
CA GLY A 105 -5.04 -8.00 10.83
C GLY A 105 -4.59 -6.87 11.77
N SER A 106 -5.07 -5.63 11.55
CA SER A 106 -4.91 -4.53 12.51
C SER A 106 -5.82 -4.66 13.74
N ASP A 107 -6.91 -5.42 13.62
CA ASP A 107 -7.86 -5.68 14.71
C ASP A 107 -7.54 -7.03 15.38
N LEU A 108 -7.35 -7.02 16.70
CA LEU A 108 -6.88 -8.15 17.53
C LEU A 108 -7.70 -9.44 17.43
N ASN A 109 -8.90 -9.40 16.85
CA ASN A 109 -9.80 -10.54 16.71
C ASN A 109 -9.63 -11.33 15.39
N VAL A 110 -8.74 -10.90 14.50
CA VAL A 110 -8.53 -11.56 13.19
C VAL A 110 -7.16 -12.26 13.16
N ILE A 111 -6.91 -13.12 14.14
CA ILE A 111 -5.67 -13.94 14.23
C ILE A 111 -5.59 -14.97 13.08
N GLN A 112 -6.67 -15.17 12.32
CA GLN A 112 -6.76 -16.23 11.31
C GLN A 112 -6.27 -15.83 9.91
N LEU A 113 -5.89 -14.56 9.69
CA LEU A 113 -5.43 -14.06 8.38
C LEU A 113 -3.93 -13.67 8.34
N GLY A 114 -3.12 -14.16 9.27
CA GLY A 114 -1.65 -13.97 9.25
C GLY A 114 -0.97 -14.43 7.95
N GLY A 115 -1.64 -15.30 7.16
CA GLY A 115 -1.16 -15.74 5.85
C GLY A 115 -1.12 -14.65 4.78
N TRP A 116 -1.86 -13.55 4.92
CA TRP A 116 -2.00 -12.52 3.89
C TRP A 116 -0.89 -11.47 3.90
N CYS A 117 -0.55 -11.01 5.09
CA CYS A 117 0.62 -10.17 5.31
C CYS A 117 1.89 -10.89 4.84
N HIS A 118 1.94 -12.22 5.08
CA HIS A 118 2.97 -13.11 4.57
C HIS A 118 2.89 -13.34 3.05
N TYR A 119 1.69 -13.50 2.46
CA TYR A 119 1.51 -13.83 1.04
C TYR A 119 2.02 -12.74 0.09
N TYR A 120 1.94 -11.47 0.51
CA TYR A 120 2.51 -10.33 -0.23
C TYR A 120 3.84 -9.84 0.34
N CYS A 121 4.33 -10.47 1.40
CA CYS A 121 5.71 -10.30 1.81
C CYS A 121 6.57 -11.11 0.86
N ASP A 122 7.28 -10.41 -0.04
CA ASP A 122 8.45 -11.00 -0.65
C ASP A 122 9.37 -11.48 0.48
N THR A 123 9.98 -12.65 0.33
CA THR A 123 10.76 -13.37 1.37
C THR A 123 11.95 -12.60 1.95
N LYS A 124 12.15 -11.33 1.56
CA LYS A 124 13.17 -10.42 2.08
C LYS A 124 12.65 -9.29 2.99
N SER A 125 11.34 -9.04 3.05
CA SER A 125 10.77 -7.92 3.84
C SER A 125 10.10 -8.34 5.15
N CYS A 126 10.06 -9.65 5.44
CA CYS A 126 9.42 -10.21 6.63
C CYS A 126 10.41 -10.76 7.69
N ASP A 127 11.72 -10.74 7.41
CA ASP A 127 12.75 -11.08 8.39
C ASP A 127 13.19 -9.82 9.15
N GLY A 128 12.50 -9.52 10.25
CA GLY A 128 12.80 -8.41 11.15
C GLY A 128 12.02 -8.50 12.46
#